data_AF-A0A9W4MFY2-F1
#
_entry.id   AF-A0A9W4MFY2-F1
#
_cell.length_a   1.000
_cell.length_b   1.000
_cell.length_c   1.000
_cell.angle_alpha   90.00
_cell.angle_beta   90.00
_cell.angle_gamma   90.00
#
_symmetry.space_group_name_H-M   'P 1'
#
loop_
_entity.id
_entity.type
_entity.pdbx_description
1 polymer ?
#
loop_
_entity_poly.entity_id
_entity_poly.type
_entity_poly.pdbx_seq_one_letter_code
_entity_poly.pdbx_strand_id
1 'polypeptide(L)'
;MLKELFPQIAWVFENMHYGPDWHQRWLSEKRVCSERFFSRYFELQTPEGELSESEVVSLLAASSDVEGLSRTIANIEDRGLLPALARRLDESVDRLPVSNAAILLPAMFKLGQKLAEKGTADPFNSPWVSAWRSTSWFLKRIPTEDRLDLAIAALRTTRALSVAGILIALNDPENQKDKDRGNFEPALDEAAVLAMKTEWLRQIVVLASDPERMLSQPDLVNLLYRWRDYTGSFDAPRVDRQVH
;
A
#
# COMPACT_ATOMS: atom_id res chain seq x y z
N MET A 1 1.30 27.16 6.87
CA MET A 1 1.57 26.93 8.32
C MET A 1 2.54 25.76 8.59
N LEU A 2 2.98 24.99 7.59
CA LEU A 2 3.99 23.93 7.77
C LEU A 2 5.37 24.44 8.25
N LYS A 3 5.76 25.68 7.89
CA LYS A 3 6.95 26.36 8.43
C LYS A 3 6.84 26.67 9.93
N GLU A 4 5.61 26.76 10.46
CA GLU A 4 5.36 27.00 11.88
C GLU A 4 5.21 25.70 12.67
N LEU A 5 4.67 24.63 12.03
CA LEU A 5 4.54 23.31 12.64
C LEU A 5 5.86 22.50 12.63
N PHE A 6 6.70 22.68 11.60
CA PHE A 6 7.95 21.92 11.45
C PHE A 6 9.06 22.74 10.75
N PRO A 7 9.68 23.72 11.43
CA PRO A 7 10.67 24.61 10.83
C PRO A 7 11.92 23.90 10.28
N GLN A 8 12.23 22.69 10.75
CA GLN A 8 13.39 21.89 10.33
C GLN A 8 13.23 21.23 8.95
N ILE A 9 12.00 21.11 8.43
CA ILE A 9 11.73 20.37 7.18
C ILE A 9 11.83 21.31 5.96
N ALA A 10 11.94 22.62 6.17
CA ALA A 10 11.99 23.65 5.11
C ALA A 10 12.99 23.34 3.98
N TRP A 11 14.14 22.73 4.30
CA TRP A 11 15.20 22.38 3.35
C TRP A 11 14.91 21.13 2.50
N VAL A 12 14.08 20.20 2.97
CA VAL A 12 13.68 19.00 2.20
C VAL A 12 12.83 19.38 0.98
N PHE A 13 12.11 20.50 1.06
CA PHE A 13 11.20 20.98 0.03
C PHE A 13 11.88 21.66 -1.17
N GLU A 14 13.15 22.06 -1.05
CA GLU A 14 13.86 22.79 -2.11
C GLU A 14 14.52 21.88 -3.16
N ASN A 15 14.58 20.55 -2.95
CA ASN A 15 15.40 19.66 -3.78
C ASN A 15 14.84 18.26 -4.10
N MET A 16 13.53 17.99 -3.96
CA MET A 16 13.00 16.63 -4.15
C MET A 16 11.96 16.51 -5.30
N HIS A 17 12.40 15.87 -6.39
CA HIS A 17 11.58 15.37 -7.50
C HIS A 17 11.16 13.89 -7.26
N TYR A 18 10.57 13.57 -6.11
CA TYR A 18 9.78 12.34 -5.97
C TYR A 18 8.33 12.65 -6.29
N GLY A 19 8.10 12.91 -7.58
CA GLY A 19 6.81 13.28 -8.15
C GLY A 19 6.05 12.10 -8.76
N PRO A 20 4.83 12.34 -9.30
CA PRO A 20 3.91 11.37 -9.92
C PRO A 20 4.47 10.52 -11.08
N ASP A 21 5.73 10.69 -11.45
CA ASP A 21 6.41 9.98 -12.54
C ASP A 21 6.42 8.46 -12.34
N TRP A 22 6.47 8.00 -11.10
CA TRP A 22 6.50 6.57 -10.82
C TRP A 22 5.15 5.89 -11.16
N HIS A 23 4.02 6.61 -11.02
CA HIS A 23 2.68 6.14 -11.40
C HIS A 23 2.55 5.98 -12.92
N GLN A 24 2.93 7.04 -13.65
CA GLN A 24 2.87 7.06 -15.11
C GLN A 24 3.80 6.00 -15.71
N ARG A 25 4.99 5.83 -15.11
CA ARG A 25 5.95 4.82 -15.53
C ARG A 25 5.46 3.40 -15.25
N TRP A 26 4.82 3.14 -14.12
CA TRP A 26 4.20 1.84 -13.85
C TRP A 26 3.05 1.51 -14.82
N LEU A 27 2.18 2.47 -15.12
CA LEU A 27 1.10 2.28 -16.11
C LEU A 27 1.66 1.97 -17.50
N SER A 28 2.79 2.60 -17.86
CA SER A 28 3.53 2.32 -19.09
C SER A 28 4.14 0.92 -19.09
N GLU A 29 4.81 0.52 -18.01
CA GLU A 29 5.51 -0.78 -17.89
C GLU A 29 4.53 -1.96 -17.76
N LYS A 30 3.35 -1.78 -17.16
CA LYS A 30 2.28 -2.80 -17.15
C LYS A 30 1.80 -3.19 -18.55
N ARG A 31 1.84 -2.28 -19.53
CA ARG A 31 1.49 -2.56 -20.92
C ARG A 31 2.57 -3.36 -21.64
N VAL A 32 3.83 -3.15 -21.27
CA VAL A 32 4.96 -3.92 -21.82
C VAL A 32 4.99 -5.34 -21.21
N CYS A 33 4.45 -5.50 -20.00
CA CYS A 33 4.49 -6.75 -19.24
C CYS A 33 3.21 -7.61 -19.31
N SER A 34 2.13 -7.16 -19.97
CA SER A 34 0.83 -7.88 -19.93
C SER A 34 0.73 -9.15 -20.78
N GLU A 35 1.79 -9.55 -21.49
CA GLU A 35 1.87 -10.87 -22.15
C GLU A 35 3.12 -11.67 -21.78
N ARG A 36 4.09 -11.07 -21.08
CA ARG A 36 5.45 -11.66 -20.94
C ARG A 36 5.77 -12.27 -19.58
N PHE A 37 4.86 -12.21 -18.61
CA PHE A 37 5.06 -12.78 -17.25
C PHE A 37 4.24 -14.05 -16.97
N PHE A 38 3.71 -14.70 -18.00
CA PHE A 38 3.25 -16.09 -17.87
C PHE A 38 4.39 -17.04 -18.22
N SER A 39 5.13 -17.51 -17.21
CA SER A 39 6.01 -18.67 -17.35
C SER A 39 5.98 -19.52 -16.08
N ARG A 40 5.01 -20.45 -16.10
CA ARG A 40 5.11 -21.88 -15.74
C ARG A 40 6.21 -22.34 -14.75
N TYR A 41 5.73 -22.79 -13.58
CA TYR A 41 6.06 -23.99 -12.77
C TYR A 41 7.53 -24.44 -12.51
N PHE A 42 7.81 -24.50 -11.18
CA PHE A 42 8.61 -25.46 -10.38
C PHE A 42 10.13 -25.58 -10.57
N GLU A 43 10.87 -25.30 -9.48
CA GLU A 43 12.01 -26.12 -9.04
C GLU A 43 11.99 -26.29 -7.50
N LEU A 44 12.04 -27.57 -7.10
CA LEU A 44 12.11 -28.06 -5.73
C LEU A 44 13.55 -27.99 -5.22
N GLN A 45 14.04 -26.80 -4.87
CA GLN A 45 15.04 -26.55 -3.82
C GLN A 45 14.96 -25.06 -3.48
N THR A 46 14.38 -24.71 -2.34
CA THR A 46 14.29 -23.32 -1.89
C THR A 46 15.69 -22.84 -1.49
N PRO A 47 16.32 -21.90 -2.21
CA PRO A 47 17.60 -21.32 -1.81
C PRO A 47 17.45 -20.57 -0.48
N GLU A 48 18.55 -20.37 0.25
CA GLU A 48 18.56 -19.49 1.42
C GLU A 48 18.02 -18.11 1.03
N GLY A 49 16.96 -17.65 1.73
CA GLY A 49 16.29 -16.38 1.43
C GLY A 49 14.96 -16.48 0.68
N GLU A 50 14.45 -17.70 0.44
CA GLU A 50 13.13 -17.92 -0.16
C GLU A 50 12.14 -18.61 0.79
N LEU A 51 10.85 -18.41 0.52
CA LEU A 51 9.74 -19.08 1.22
C LEU A 51 9.33 -20.33 0.47
N SER A 52 9.36 -21.47 1.16
CA SER A 52 8.98 -22.76 0.58
C SER A 52 7.46 -22.84 0.30
N GLU A 53 7.06 -23.73 -0.60
CA GLU A 53 5.63 -23.93 -0.90
C GLU A 53 4.82 -24.40 0.33
N SER A 54 5.41 -25.20 1.21
CA SER A 54 4.73 -25.65 2.42
C SER A 54 4.45 -24.48 3.38
N GLU A 55 5.36 -23.51 3.48
CA GLU A 55 5.15 -22.29 4.28
C GLU A 55 4.05 -21.40 3.69
N VAL A 56 3.98 -21.27 2.36
CA VAL A 56 2.87 -20.57 1.69
C VAL A 56 1.55 -21.29 1.97
N VAL A 57 1.51 -22.63 1.88
CA VAL A 57 0.32 -23.41 2.22
C VAL A 57 -0.08 -23.23 3.69
N SER A 58 0.88 -23.24 4.61
CA SER A 58 0.61 -22.98 6.03
C SER A 58 0.07 -21.57 6.27
N LEU A 59 0.61 -20.55 5.60
CA LEU A 59 0.09 -19.18 5.65
C LEU A 59 -1.36 -19.12 5.15
N LEU A 60 -1.67 -19.78 4.04
CA LEU A 60 -3.03 -19.84 3.49
C LEU A 60 -4.00 -20.57 4.44
N ALA A 61 -3.57 -21.68 5.05
CA ALA A 61 -4.35 -22.40 6.04
C ALA A 61 -4.62 -21.56 7.31
N ALA A 62 -3.63 -20.76 7.73
CA ALA A 62 -3.76 -19.86 8.87
C ALA A 62 -4.61 -18.61 8.57
N SER A 63 -4.91 -18.31 7.31
CA SER A 63 -5.59 -17.06 6.92
C SER A 63 -7.04 -16.93 7.40
N SER A 64 -7.65 -17.99 7.91
CA SER A 64 -8.97 -17.97 8.54
C SER A 64 -8.94 -17.61 10.03
N ASP A 65 -7.75 -17.48 10.63
CA ASP A 65 -7.56 -17.13 12.04
C ASP A 65 -6.58 -15.96 12.17
N VAL A 66 -7.03 -14.88 12.82
CA VAL A 66 -6.23 -13.66 12.99
C VAL A 66 -4.95 -13.94 13.77
N GLU A 67 -5.02 -14.74 14.83
CA GLU A 67 -3.86 -15.04 15.68
C GLU A 67 -2.89 -15.99 14.97
N GLY A 68 -3.40 -17.06 14.35
CA GLY A 68 -2.63 -18.01 13.56
C GLY A 68 -1.89 -17.34 12.41
N LEU A 69 -2.58 -16.48 11.64
CA LEU A 69 -1.94 -15.73 10.55
C LEU A 69 -0.85 -14.80 11.10
N SER A 70 -1.15 -14.06 12.17
CA SER A 70 -0.19 -13.14 12.79
C SER A 70 1.07 -13.87 13.29
N ARG A 71 0.90 -15.03 13.92
CA ARG A 71 2.03 -15.87 14.39
C ARG A 71 2.87 -16.41 13.24
N THR A 72 2.21 -16.82 12.15
CA THR A 72 2.90 -17.30 10.94
C THR A 72 3.74 -16.20 10.32
N ILE A 73 3.17 -14.99 10.16
CA ILE A 73 3.89 -13.84 9.61
C ILE A 73 5.05 -13.42 10.53
N ALA A 74 4.85 -13.43 11.85
CA ALA A 74 5.90 -13.10 12.81
C ALA A 74 7.10 -14.07 12.71
N ASN A 75 6.85 -15.38 12.58
CA ASN A 75 7.94 -16.35 12.38
C ASN A 75 8.74 -16.09 11.10
N ILE A 76 8.05 -15.73 10.01
CA ILE A 76 8.67 -15.35 8.73
C ILE A 76 9.48 -14.06 8.90
N GLU A 77 8.96 -13.10 9.67
CA GLU A 77 9.64 -11.83 9.97
C GLU A 77 10.92 -12.03 10.79
N ASP A 78 10.89 -12.85 11.83
CA ASP A 78 12.04 -13.15 12.68
C ASP A 78 13.21 -13.75 11.89
N ARG A 79 12.89 -14.42 10.77
CA ARG A 79 13.86 -14.99 9.82
C ARG A 79 14.30 -14.01 8.72
N GLY A 80 13.79 -12.77 8.73
CA GLY A 80 14.10 -11.76 7.73
C GLY A 80 13.44 -11.97 6.36
N LEU A 81 12.41 -12.83 6.28
CA LEU A 81 11.83 -13.30 5.01
C LEU A 81 10.58 -12.51 4.56
N LEU A 82 10.26 -11.36 5.18
CA LEU A 82 9.17 -10.50 4.71
C LEU A 82 9.29 -10.10 3.22
N PRO A 83 10.50 -9.81 2.69
CA PRO A 83 10.67 -9.59 1.25
C PRO A 83 10.26 -10.77 0.38
N ALA A 84 10.59 -11.99 0.80
CA ALA A 84 10.18 -13.20 0.10
C ALA A 84 8.66 -13.39 0.21
N LEU A 85 8.06 -13.09 1.36
CA LEU A 85 6.62 -13.20 1.56
C LEU A 85 5.84 -12.30 0.60
N ALA A 86 6.26 -11.05 0.47
CA ALA A 86 5.65 -10.11 -0.45
C ALA A 86 5.70 -10.62 -1.90
N ARG A 87 6.86 -11.13 -2.35
CA ARG A 87 7.01 -11.73 -3.69
C ARG A 87 6.09 -12.93 -3.89
N ARG A 88 6.04 -13.85 -2.92
CA ARG A 88 5.19 -15.05 -3.01
C ARG A 88 3.70 -14.71 -3.02
N LEU A 89 3.25 -13.73 -2.23
CA LEU A 89 1.86 -13.27 -2.26
C LEU A 89 1.47 -12.67 -3.61
N ASP A 90 2.40 -11.99 -4.27
CA ASP A 90 2.21 -11.40 -5.59
C ASP A 90 2.15 -12.46 -6.69
N GLU A 91 3.06 -13.44 -6.67
CA GLU A 91 3.08 -14.58 -7.59
C GLU A 91 1.87 -15.51 -7.42
N SER A 92 1.34 -15.62 -6.20
CA SER A 92 0.26 -16.55 -5.85
C SER A 92 -1.05 -15.85 -5.51
N VAL A 93 -1.24 -14.60 -5.97
CA VAL A 93 -2.42 -13.81 -5.61
C VAL A 93 -3.73 -14.53 -5.92
N ASP A 94 -3.78 -15.34 -6.97
CA ASP A 94 -4.95 -16.13 -7.38
C ASP A 94 -5.29 -17.28 -6.42
N ARG A 95 -4.34 -17.71 -5.58
CA ARG A 95 -4.53 -18.76 -4.57
C ARG A 95 -5.06 -18.21 -3.24
N LEU A 96 -5.09 -16.90 -3.05
CA LEU A 96 -5.55 -16.29 -1.81
C LEU A 96 -7.07 -16.51 -1.62
N PRO A 97 -7.54 -16.98 -0.45
CA PRO A 97 -8.96 -17.20 -0.21
C PRO A 97 -9.71 -15.87 0.02
N VAL A 98 -10.54 -15.49 -0.95
CA VAL A 98 -11.37 -14.27 -0.89
C VAL A 98 -12.31 -14.29 0.33
N SER A 99 -12.79 -15.47 0.75
CA SER A 99 -13.59 -15.64 1.97
C SER A 99 -12.91 -15.13 3.24
N ASN A 100 -11.57 -15.05 3.23
CA ASN A 100 -10.77 -14.63 4.38
C ASN A 100 -10.24 -13.20 4.21
N ALA A 101 -10.79 -12.42 3.28
CA ALA A 101 -10.31 -11.08 2.96
C ALA A 101 -10.28 -10.13 4.16
N ALA A 102 -11.23 -10.25 5.09
CA ALA A 102 -11.27 -9.47 6.32
C ALA A 102 -10.05 -9.68 7.24
N ILE A 103 -9.37 -10.82 7.12
CA ILE A 103 -8.16 -11.16 7.89
C ILE A 103 -6.91 -10.88 7.05
N LEU A 104 -6.94 -11.26 5.76
CA LEU A 104 -5.81 -11.12 4.85
C LEU A 104 -5.48 -9.66 4.52
N LEU A 105 -6.48 -8.81 4.23
CA LEU A 105 -6.21 -7.42 3.84
C LEU A 105 -5.48 -6.63 4.92
N PRO A 106 -5.88 -6.66 6.22
CA PRO A 106 -5.08 -6.03 7.27
C PRO A 106 -3.66 -6.58 7.37
N ALA A 107 -3.46 -7.89 7.18
CA ALA A 107 -2.12 -8.48 7.19
C ALA A 107 -1.26 -7.99 6.02
N MET A 108 -1.83 -7.90 4.81
CA MET A 108 -1.15 -7.38 3.62
C MET A 108 -0.83 -5.88 3.75
N PHE A 109 -1.72 -5.09 4.34
CA PHE A 109 -1.47 -3.68 4.65
C PHE A 109 -0.30 -3.53 5.63
N LYS A 110 -0.26 -4.30 6.72
CA LYS A 110 0.87 -4.28 7.67
C LYS A 110 2.18 -4.69 7.00
N LEU A 111 2.16 -5.74 6.17
CA LEU A 111 3.33 -6.20 5.44
C LEU A 111 3.88 -5.10 4.53
N GLY A 112 3.02 -4.48 3.71
CA GLY A 112 3.42 -3.40 2.82
C GLY A 112 3.93 -2.18 3.58
N GLN A 113 3.33 -1.82 4.72
CA GLN A 113 3.77 -0.70 5.54
C GLN A 113 5.18 -0.93 6.10
N LYS A 114 5.44 -2.11 6.68
CA LYS A 114 6.78 -2.49 7.16
C LYS A 114 7.84 -2.45 6.07
N LEU A 115 7.47 -2.80 4.84
CA LEU A 115 8.39 -2.75 3.69
C LEU A 115 8.59 -1.33 3.15
N ALA A 116 7.59 -0.44 3.28
CA ALA A 116 7.74 0.98 2.97
C ALA A 116 8.73 1.66 3.93
N GLU A 117 8.64 1.32 5.22
CA GLU A 117 9.46 1.90 6.28
C GLU A 117 10.95 1.51 6.19
N LYS A 118 11.27 0.38 5.59
CA LYS A 118 12.66 -0.07 5.45
C LYS A 118 13.45 0.70 4.37
N GLY A 119 12.78 1.53 3.56
CA GLY A 119 13.39 2.21 2.42
C GLY A 119 13.84 1.22 1.33
N THR A 120 14.04 1.71 0.11
CA THR A 120 14.39 0.84 -1.03
C THR A 120 15.55 1.45 -1.82
N ALA A 121 16.65 0.71 -1.95
CA ALA A 121 17.77 1.10 -2.81
C ALA A 121 17.42 1.03 -4.30
N ASP A 122 16.42 0.22 -4.68
CA ASP A 122 15.90 0.08 -6.04
C ASP A 122 14.37 0.33 -6.06
N PRO A 123 13.89 1.40 -6.72
CA PRO A 123 12.46 1.71 -6.83
C PRO A 123 11.62 0.71 -7.63
N PHE A 124 12.24 -0.16 -8.46
CA PHE A 124 11.52 -0.96 -9.47
C PHE A 124 11.46 -2.46 -9.17
N ASN A 125 12.37 -2.97 -8.34
CA ASN A 125 12.38 -4.37 -7.88
C ASN A 125 12.34 -4.48 -6.35
N SER A 126 11.68 -3.53 -5.70
CA SER A 126 11.53 -3.55 -4.27
C SER A 126 10.45 -4.54 -3.83
N PRO A 127 10.67 -5.29 -2.74
CA PRO A 127 9.62 -6.08 -2.10
C PRO A 127 8.37 -5.27 -1.71
N TRP A 128 8.51 -3.96 -1.50
CA TRP A 128 7.38 -3.06 -1.32
C TRP A 128 6.43 -3.06 -2.54
N VAL A 129 6.99 -3.13 -3.76
CA VAL A 129 6.21 -3.22 -5.01
C VAL A 129 5.38 -4.50 -5.02
N SER A 130 5.98 -5.64 -4.72
CA SER A 130 5.24 -6.91 -4.62
C SER A 130 4.13 -6.84 -3.55
N ALA A 131 4.39 -6.18 -2.42
CA ALA A 131 3.41 -6.07 -1.34
C ALA A 131 2.17 -5.26 -1.73
N TRP A 132 2.32 -4.05 -2.26
CA TRP A 132 1.14 -3.27 -2.65
C TRP A 132 0.49 -3.80 -3.94
N ARG A 133 1.27 -4.39 -4.85
CA ARG A 133 0.76 -4.97 -6.11
C ARG A 133 -0.12 -6.17 -5.82
N SER A 134 0.35 -7.11 -4.99
CA SER A 134 -0.45 -8.25 -4.52
C SER A 134 -1.72 -7.77 -3.80
N THR A 135 -1.63 -6.72 -2.97
CA THR A 135 -2.79 -6.13 -2.28
C THR A 135 -3.81 -5.57 -3.29
N SER A 136 -3.34 -4.83 -4.30
CA SER A 136 -4.21 -4.27 -5.35
C SER A 136 -4.88 -5.37 -6.18
N TRP A 137 -4.16 -6.43 -6.53
CA TRP A 137 -4.71 -7.56 -7.28
C TRP A 137 -5.70 -8.38 -6.45
N PHE A 138 -5.38 -8.64 -5.17
CA PHE A 138 -6.29 -9.33 -4.26
C PHE A 138 -7.59 -8.54 -4.06
N LEU A 139 -7.50 -7.21 -3.95
CA LEU A 139 -8.67 -6.33 -3.86
C LEU A 139 -9.59 -6.47 -5.08
N LYS A 140 -9.04 -6.64 -6.29
CA LYS A 140 -9.84 -6.89 -7.51
C LYS A 140 -10.56 -8.25 -7.51
N ARG A 141 -10.10 -9.22 -6.71
CA ARG A 141 -10.73 -10.55 -6.59
C ARG A 141 -11.89 -10.57 -5.60
N ILE A 142 -11.99 -9.56 -4.74
CA ILE A 142 -13.09 -9.40 -3.77
C ILE A 142 -14.35 -8.90 -4.50
N PRO A 143 -15.56 -9.35 -4.10
CA PRO A 143 -16.83 -8.80 -4.60
C PRO A 143 -16.86 -7.28 -4.47
N THR A 144 -17.30 -6.58 -5.52
CA THR A 144 -17.20 -5.11 -5.62
C THR A 144 -17.85 -4.40 -4.44
N GLU A 145 -18.98 -4.92 -3.96
CA GLU A 145 -19.75 -4.46 -2.83
C GLU A 145 -18.97 -4.46 -1.50
N ASP A 146 -18.00 -5.38 -1.34
CA ASP A 146 -17.25 -5.55 -0.09
C ASP A 146 -15.90 -4.80 -0.10
N ARG A 147 -15.40 -4.41 -1.29
CA ARG A 147 -14.03 -3.89 -1.46
C ARG A 147 -13.75 -2.66 -0.60
N LEU A 148 -14.68 -1.70 -0.60
CA LEU A 148 -14.52 -0.46 0.16
C LEU A 148 -14.46 -0.73 1.66
N ASP A 149 -15.45 -1.47 2.18
CA ASP A 149 -15.57 -1.73 3.61
C ASP A 149 -14.35 -2.48 4.15
N LEU A 150 -13.87 -3.48 3.40
CA LEU A 150 -12.69 -4.24 3.78
C LEU A 150 -11.41 -3.41 3.67
N ALA A 151 -11.25 -2.58 2.63
CA ALA A 151 -10.08 -1.70 2.48
C ALA A 151 -10.02 -0.62 3.57
N ILE A 152 -11.15 0.02 3.89
CA ILE A 152 -11.25 1.00 4.98
C ILE A 152 -11.00 0.34 6.33
N ALA A 153 -11.56 -0.85 6.58
CA ALA A 153 -11.34 -1.59 7.81
C ALA A 153 -9.85 -1.95 7.98
N ALA A 154 -9.18 -2.38 6.90
CA ALA A 154 -7.74 -2.63 6.89
C ALA A 154 -6.95 -1.35 7.18
N LEU A 155 -7.25 -0.22 6.54
CA LEU A 155 -6.61 1.06 6.83
C LEU A 155 -6.81 1.51 8.28
N ARG A 156 -8.03 1.42 8.81
CA ARG A 156 -8.35 1.79 10.21
C ARG A 156 -7.58 0.95 11.23
N THR A 157 -7.52 -0.36 10.99
CA THR A 157 -6.88 -1.31 11.90
C THR A 157 -5.36 -1.20 11.88
N THR A 158 -4.78 -0.97 10.71
CA THR A 158 -3.33 -1.07 10.50
C THR A 158 -2.62 0.27 10.55
N ARG A 159 -3.33 1.35 10.21
CA ARG A 159 -2.77 2.68 9.97
C ARG A 159 -1.64 2.69 8.93
N ALA A 160 -1.69 1.76 7.97
CA ALA A 160 -0.73 1.62 6.89
C ALA A 160 -0.90 2.72 5.83
N LEU A 161 -0.52 3.96 6.18
CA LEU A 161 -0.73 5.15 5.35
C LEU A 161 0.00 5.07 4.02
N SER A 162 1.20 4.49 3.96
CA SER A 162 1.93 4.34 2.69
C SER A 162 1.23 3.36 1.75
N VAL A 163 0.72 2.24 2.26
CA VAL A 163 -0.04 1.24 1.48
C VAL A 163 -1.41 1.78 1.05
N ALA A 164 -2.11 2.49 1.92
CA ALA A 164 -3.36 3.12 1.52
C ALA A 164 -3.15 4.22 0.48
N GLY A 165 -2.10 5.04 0.62
CA GLY A 165 -1.79 6.12 -0.32
C GLY A 165 -1.52 5.61 -1.74
N ILE A 166 -0.78 4.50 -1.86
CA ILE A 166 -0.56 3.83 -3.16
C ILE A 166 -1.86 3.28 -3.74
N LEU A 167 -2.68 2.58 -2.94
CA LEU A 167 -3.94 2.01 -3.41
C LEU A 167 -4.94 3.09 -3.84
N ILE A 168 -5.09 4.17 -3.09
CA ILE A 168 -5.90 5.32 -3.48
C ILE A 168 -5.45 5.83 -4.84
N ALA A 169 -4.15 6.09 -4.99
CA ALA A 169 -3.64 6.72 -6.19
C ALA A 169 -3.71 5.82 -7.44
N LEU A 170 -3.68 4.49 -7.29
CA LEU A 170 -3.92 3.52 -8.36
C LEU A 170 -5.39 3.46 -8.83
N ASN A 171 -6.32 3.88 -7.98
CA ASN A 171 -7.76 3.87 -8.25
C ASN A 171 -8.33 5.26 -8.54
N ASP A 172 -7.51 6.31 -8.43
CA ASP A 172 -7.92 7.68 -8.62
C ASP A 172 -8.00 8.05 -10.12
N PRO A 173 -9.18 8.45 -10.63
CA PRO A 173 -9.31 8.91 -12.01
C PRO A 173 -8.46 10.16 -12.31
N GLU A 174 -8.21 11.01 -11.32
CA GLU A 174 -7.42 12.25 -11.50
C GLU A 174 -5.94 11.97 -11.78
N ASN A 175 -5.44 10.79 -11.41
CA ASN A 175 -4.07 10.38 -11.67
C ASN A 175 -3.86 9.81 -13.08
N GLN A 176 -4.89 9.80 -13.92
CA GLN A 176 -4.86 9.22 -15.27
C GLN A 176 -5.03 10.27 -16.37
N LYS A 177 -4.44 11.43 -16.14
CA LYS A 177 -4.67 12.64 -16.95
C LYS A 177 -4.20 12.55 -18.41
N ASP A 178 -3.49 11.51 -18.84
CA ASP A 178 -3.08 11.39 -20.24
C ASP A 178 -3.27 9.98 -20.83
N LYS A 179 -4.15 9.95 -21.85
CA LYS A 179 -4.27 8.98 -22.97
C LYS A 179 -4.99 7.63 -22.81
N ASP A 180 -5.38 7.16 -21.63
CA ASP A 180 -5.94 5.79 -21.50
C ASP A 180 -7.16 5.61 -20.59
N ARG A 181 -8.16 6.51 -20.70
CA ARG A 181 -9.48 6.25 -20.10
C ARG A 181 -10.15 4.97 -20.60
N GLY A 182 -9.71 4.40 -21.73
CA GLY A 182 -10.32 3.22 -22.35
C GLY A 182 -10.04 1.88 -21.67
N ASN A 183 -9.01 1.76 -20.82
CA ASN A 183 -8.64 0.50 -20.14
C ASN A 183 -8.43 0.68 -18.62
N PHE A 184 -9.00 1.75 -18.07
CA PHE A 184 -8.95 1.98 -16.63
C PHE A 184 -10.03 1.17 -15.92
N GLU A 185 -9.63 0.05 -15.36
CA GLU A 185 -10.49 -0.77 -14.50
C GLU A 185 -10.00 -0.67 -13.04
N PRO A 186 -10.46 0.34 -12.28
CA PRO A 186 -10.12 0.43 -10.87
C PRO A 186 -10.75 -0.70 -10.07
N ALA A 187 -10.07 -1.10 -9.00
CA ALA A 187 -10.65 -1.94 -7.96
C ALA A 187 -11.68 -1.17 -7.11
N LEU A 188 -11.43 0.12 -6.87
CA LEU A 188 -12.25 1.03 -6.07
C LEU A 188 -12.83 2.14 -6.96
N ASP A 189 -14.14 2.34 -6.94
CA ASP A 189 -14.76 3.44 -7.67
C ASP A 189 -14.42 4.81 -7.06
N GLU A 190 -14.86 5.89 -7.71
CA GLU A 190 -14.58 7.26 -7.29
C GLU A 190 -15.08 7.57 -5.87
N ALA A 191 -16.25 7.06 -5.49
CA ALA A 191 -16.81 7.24 -4.16
C ALA A 191 -15.97 6.53 -3.10
N ALA A 192 -15.53 5.30 -3.40
CA ALA A 192 -14.63 4.53 -2.55
C ALA A 192 -13.25 5.18 -2.41
N VAL A 193 -12.70 5.75 -3.49
CA VAL A 193 -11.47 6.54 -3.48
C VAL A 193 -11.61 7.76 -2.55
N LEU A 194 -12.71 8.50 -2.65
CA LEU A 194 -12.95 9.66 -1.79
C LEU A 194 -13.08 9.27 -0.30
N ALA A 195 -13.77 8.16 -0.02
CA ALA A 195 -13.90 7.64 1.34
C ALA A 195 -12.55 7.20 1.92
N MET A 196 -11.71 6.52 1.11
CA MET A 196 -10.35 6.15 1.50
C MET A 196 -9.45 7.38 1.72
N LYS A 197 -9.50 8.40 0.84
CA LYS A 197 -8.80 9.68 1.04
C LYS A 197 -9.20 10.34 2.35
N THR A 198 -10.50 10.34 2.67
CA THR A 198 -11.03 10.93 3.91
C THR A 198 -10.48 10.21 5.15
N GLU A 199 -10.50 8.87 5.15
CA GLU A 199 -9.93 8.09 6.26
C GLU A 199 -8.41 8.27 6.38
N TRP A 200 -7.70 8.32 5.24
CA TRP A 200 -6.26 8.59 5.21
C TRP A 200 -5.93 9.96 5.82
N LEU A 201 -6.65 11.01 5.43
CA LEU A 201 -6.48 12.37 5.96
C LEU A 201 -6.77 12.44 7.46
N ARG A 202 -7.82 11.77 7.92
CA ARG A 202 -8.13 11.67 9.35
C ARG A 202 -6.95 11.10 10.14
N GLN A 203 -6.31 10.05 9.61
CA GLN A 203 -5.22 9.37 10.29
C GLN A 203 -3.88 10.14 10.24
N ILE A 204 -3.54 10.78 9.11
CA ILE A 204 -2.32 11.59 9.05
C ILE A 204 -2.42 12.82 9.96
N VAL A 205 -3.61 13.43 10.11
CA VAL A 205 -3.83 14.54 11.04
C VAL A 205 -3.64 14.09 12.49
N VAL A 206 -4.14 12.90 12.84
CA VAL A 206 -3.88 12.30 14.16
C VAL A 206 -2.39 12.04 14.36
N LEU A 207 -1.68 11.53 13.36
CA LEU A 207 -0.23 11.32 13.43
C LEU A 207 0.52 12.65 13.61
N ALA A 208 0.12 13.70 12.90
CA ALA A 208 0.73 15.03 12.95
C ALA A 208 0.48 15.78 14.27
N SER A 209 -0.51 15.34 15.07
CA SER A 209 -0.73 15.89 16.41
C SER A 209 0.39 15.54 17.40
N ASP A 210 1.25 14.59 17.04
CA ASP A 210 2.48 14.22 17.74
C ASP A 210 3.68 14.47 16.81
N PRO A 211 4.30 15.67 16.88
CA PRO A 211 5.40 16.04 16.00
C PRO A 211 6.60 15.10 16.04
N GLU A 212 6.96 14.59 17.22
CA GLU A 212 8.10 13.68 17.38
C GLU A 212 7.84 12.35 16.68
N ARG A 213 6.64 11.80 16.87
CA ARG A 213 6.21 10.57 16.21
C ARG A 213 6.10 10.73 14.70
N MET A 214 5.63 11.89 14.22
CA MET A 214 5.56 12.17 12.78
C MET A 214 6.97 12.26 12.18
N LEU A 215 7.88 13.00 12.83
CA LEU A 215 9.26 13.16 12.38
C LEU A 215 10.05 11.83 12.41
N SER A 216 9.68 10.89 13.28
CA SER A 216 10.31 9.59 13.36
C SER A 216 9.82 8.57 12.31
N GLN A 217 8.84 8.92 11.47
CA GLN A 217 8.34 8.01 10.44
C GLN A 217 9.39 7.81 9.32
N PRO A 218 9.83 6.58 9.03
CA PRO A 218 10.82 6.36 7.98
C PRO A 218 10.31 6.73 6.58
N ASP A 219 9.00 6.68 6.35
CA ASP A 219 8.31 7.04 5.11
C ASP A 219 7.74 8.47 5.13
N LEU A 220 8.16 9.32 6.07
CA LEU A 220 7.67 10.70 6.28
C LEU A 220 7.57 11.51 4.99
N VAL A 221 8.61 11.48 4.15
CA VAL A 221 8.65 12.25 2.90
C VAL A 221 7.47 11.86 2.00
N ASN A 222 7.22 10.56 1.82
CA ASN A 222 6.10 10.07 1.03
C ASN A 222 4.75 10.48 1.63
N LEU A 223 4.62 10.43 2.96
CA LEU A 223 3.41 10.86 3.66
C LEU A 223 3.12 12.35 3.43
N LEU A 224 4.13 13.21 3.49
CA LEU A 224 3.97 14.65 3.25
C LEU A 224 3.56 14.97 1.81
N TYR A 225 4.15 14.27 0.83
CA TYR A 225 3.74 14.40 -0.58
C TYR A 225 2.28 14.01 -0.77
N ARG A 226 1.85 12.87 -0.19
CA ARG A 226 0.46 12.41 -0.28
C ARG A 226 -0.52 13.37 0.39
N TRP A 227 -0.17 13.90 1.56
CA TRP A 227 -0.99 14.89 2.23
C TRP A 227 -1.20 16.12 1.34
N ARG A 228 -0.11 16.66 0.75
CA ARG A 228 -0.21 17.77 -0.20
C ARG A 228 -1.14 17.45 -1.36
N ASP A 229 -0.97 16.29 -1.98
CA ASP A 229 -1.75 15.90 -3.15
C ASP A 229 -3.26 15.79 -2.82
N TYR A 230 -3.61 15.34 -1.62
CA TYR A 230 -5.02 15.19 -1.21
C TYR A 230 -5.69 16.48 -0.75
N THR A 231 -4.93 17.51 -0.38
CA THR A 231 -5.47 18.76 0.16
C THR A 231 -5.19 19.98 -0.71
N GLY A 232 -4.39 19.82 -1.78
CA GLY A 232 -3.96 20.92 -2.64
C GLY A 232 -3.02 21.92 -1.95
N SER A 233 -2.65 21.66 -0.70
CA SER A 233 -1.78 22.48 0.14
C SER A 233 -1.06 21.59 1.14
N PHE A 234 0.00 22.07 1.77
CA PHE A 234 0.55 21.40 2.96
C PHE A 234 -0.19 21.78 4.24
N ASP A 235 -1.19 22.65 4.15
CA ASP A 235 -2.02 22.99 5.29
C ASP A 235 -3.03 21.87 5.58
N ALA A 236 -3.26 21.59 6.87
CA ALA A 236 -4.32 20.66 7.25
C ALA A 236 -5.66 21.09 6.63
N PRO A 237 -6.53 20.15 6.19
CA PRO A 237 -7.85 20.52 5.70
C PRO A 237 -8.55 21.27 6.84
N ARG A 238 -8.84 22.55 6.62
CA ARG A 238 -9.59 23.36 7.58
C ARG A 238 -10.98 22.73 7.63
N VAL A 239 -11.28 22.04 8.72
CA VAL A 239 -12.67 21.72 9.04
C VAL A 239 -13.32 23.07 9.24
N ASP A 240 -14.11 23.52 8.27
CA ASP A 240 -14.97 24.67 8.43
C ASP A 240 -15.87 24.37 9.62
N ARG A 241 -15.46 24.89 10.78
CA ARG A 241 -16.38 25.09 11.89
C ARG A 241 -17.35 26.13 11.38
N GLN A 242 -18.50 25.68 10.88
CA GLN A 242 -19.68 26.52 10.78
C GLN A 242 -19.90 27.13 12.17
N VAL A 243 -19.62 28.42 12.29
CA VAL A 243 -19.96 29.21 13.46
C VAL A 243 -21.34 29.80 13.18
N HIS A 244 -22.26 29.48 14.08
CA HIS A 244 -23.57 30.11 14.22
C HIS A 244 -23.49 31.62 14.36
#